data_AF-A0A524KMV5-F1
#
_entry.id   AF-A0A524KMV5-F1
#
_cell.length_a   1.000
_cell.length_b   1.000
_cell.length_c   1.000
_cell.angle_alpha   90.00
_cell.angle_beta   90.00
_cell.angle_gamma   90.00
#
_symmetry.space_group_name_H-M   'P 1'
#
loop_
_entity.id
_entity.type
_entity.pdbx_description
1 polymer ?
#
loop_
_entity_poly.entity_id
_entity_poly.type
_entity_poly.pdbx_seq_one_letter_code
_entity_poly.pdbx_strand_id
1 'polypeptide(L)'
;MSDATGDQARFADLETRLHALLREKYRSHWRRKDGETLAPDEQERLAELQARIRETFDEIRMIDRKYKIPPLRMHEDPTAQA
;
A
#
# COMPACT_ATOMS: atom_id res chain seq x y z
N MET A 1 -16.49 19.63 13.31
CA MET A 1 -15.12 19.18 13.64
C MET A 1 -14.99 17.66 13.77
N SER A 2 -16.03 16.85 13.47
CA SER A 2 -16.05 15.41 13.78
C SER A 2 -15.52 14.48 12.68
N ASP A 3 -15.15 14.99 11.51
CA ASP A 3 -14.77 14.16 10.35
C ASP A 3 -13.29 13.72 10.38
N ALA A 4 -12.42 14.51 11.05
CA ALA A 4 -10.99 14.24 11.12
C ALA A 4 -10.65 13.05 12.04
N THR A 5 -11.36 12.89 13.15
CA THR A 5 -11.16 11.77 14.08
C THR A 5 -11.63 10.44 13.47
N GLY A 6 -12.71 10.46 12.70
CA GLY A 6 -13.20 9.28 11.97
C GLY A 6 -12.21 8.83 10.89
N ASP A 7 -11.68 9.78 10.12
CA ASP A 7 -10.73 9.46 9.06
C ASP A 7 -9.32 9.09 9.59
N GLN A 8 -8.92 9.57 10.77
CA GLN A 8 -7.74 9.07 11.47
C GLN A 8 -7.88 7.60 11.93
N ALA A 9 -9.01 7.24 12.51
CA ALA A 9 -9.28 5.84 12.89
C ALA A 9 -9.32 4.94 11.65
N ARG A 10 -9.98 5.39 10.58
CA ARG A 10 -10.03 4.68 9.29
C ARG A 10 -8.64 4.52 8.68
N PHE A 11 -7.78 5.54 8.76
CA PHE A 11 -6.40 5.47 8.27
C PHE A 11 -5.61 4.38 9.01
N ALA A 12 -5.66 4.35 10.35
CA ALA A 12 -4.98 3.34 11.15
C ALA A 12 -5.46 1.90 10.84
N ASP A 13 -6.77 1.73 10.59
CA ASP A 13 -7.34 0.44 10.17
C ASP A 13 -6.82 0.02 8.79
N LEU A 14 -6.76 0.96 7.84
CA LEU A 14 -6.24 0.71 6.49
C LEU A 14 -4.74 0.39 6.52
N GLU A 15 -3.94 1.07 7.33
CA GLU A 15 -2.52 0.74 7.53
C GLU A 15 -2.36 -0.67 8.10
N THR A 16 -3.13 -1.01 9.13
CA THR A 16 -3.11 -2.35 9.74
C THR A 16 -3.46 -3.43 8.71
N ARG A 17 -4.50 -3.19 7.90
CA ARG A 17 -4.92 -4.08 6.81
C ARG A 17 -3.81 -4.22 5.76
N LEU A 18 -3.19 -3.11 5.35
CA LEU A 18 -2.10 -3.12 4.38
C LEU A 18 -0.91 -3.94 4.89
N HIS A 19 -0.51 -3.76 6.15
CA HIS A 19 0.55 -4.56 6.78
C HIS A 19 0.20 -6.05 6.86
N ALA A 20 -1.07 -6.41 7.07
CA ALA A 20 -1.51 -7.80 7.03
C ALA A 20 -1.38 -8.41 5.61
N LEU A 21 -1.86 -7.69 4.59
CA LEU A 21 -1.79 -8.12 3.19
C LEU A 21 -0.34 -8.26 2.69
N LEU A 22 0.54 -7.31 3.04
CA LEU A 22 1.96 -7.38 2.70
C LEU A 22 2.66 -8.58 3.37
N ARG A 23 2.32 -8.87 4.64
CA ARG A 23 2.84 -10.05 5.34
C ARG A 23 2.35 -11.35 4.68
N GLU A 24 1.09 -11.41 4.28
CA GLU A 24 0.56 -12.56 3.54
C GLU A 24 1.30 -12.74 2.21
N LYS A 25 1.49 -11.67 1.44
CA LYS A 25 2.19 -11.71 0.14
C LYS A 25 3.61 -12.24 0.30
N TYR A 26 4.34 -11.72 1.28
CA TYR A 26 5.70 -12.15 1.58
C TYR A 26 5.77 -13.64 1.94
N ARG A 27 4.84 -14.13 2.78
CA ARG A 27 4.76 -15.55 3.16
C ARG A 27 4.43 -16.45 1.97
N SER A 28 3.50 -16.04 1.11
CA SER A 28 3.11 -16.80 -0.09
C SER A 28 4.25 -16.89 -1.10
N HIS A 29 5.11 -15.87 -1.19
CA HIS A 29 6.25 -15.83 -2.13
C HIS A 29 7.51 -16.49 -1.59
N TRP A 30 7.67 -16.58 -0.28
CA TRP A 30 8.85 -17.20 0.35
C TRP A 30 8.98 -18.71 0.13
N ARG A 31 7.92 -19.38 -0.34
CA ARG A 31 7.89 -20.84 -0.45
C ARG A 31 8.43 -21.41 -1.75
N ARG A 32 8.81 -20.60 -2.74
CA ARG A 32 9.29 -21.12 -4.05
C ARG A 32 10.78 -20.85 -4.18
N LYS A 33 11.55 -21.74 -3.54
CA LYS A 33 13.03 -21.75 -3.56
C LYS A 33 13.60 -22.57 -4.71
N ASP A 34 12.73 -23.22 -5.48
CA ASP A 34 13.00 -24.16 -6.56
C ASP A 34 13.01 -23.51 -7.95
N GLY A 35 12.56 -22.26 -8.08
CA GLY A 35 12.50 -21.55 -9.36
C GLY A 35 11.37 -22.03 -10.28
N GLU A 36 10.44 -22.85 -9.78
CA GLU A 36 9.28 -23.28 -10.54
C GLU A 36 8.30 -22.11 -10.76
N THR A 37 7.39 -22.23 -11.73
CA THR A 37 6.33 -21.26 -12.03
C THR A 37 5.07 -21.55 -11.21
N LEU A 38 4.41 -20.53 -10.65
CA LEU A 38 3.31 -20.71 -9.68
C LEU A 38 2.21 -21.54 -10.33
N ALA A 39 1.57 -22.43 -9.56
CA ALA A 39 0.39 -23.10 -10.07
C ALA A 39 -0.70 -22.05 -10.39
N PRO A 40 -1.60 -22.28 -11.38
CA PRO A 40 -2.56 -21.27 -11.81
C PRO A 40 -3.43 -20.70 -10.68
N ASP A 41 -3.82 -21.54 -9.73
CA ASP A 41 -4.56 -21.16 -8.52
C ASP A 41 -3.74 -20.27 -7.57
N GLU A 42 -2.44 -20.56 -7.43
CA GLU A 42 -1.53 -19.71 -6.65
C GLU A 42 -1.29 -18.36 -7.33
N GLN A 43 -1.25 -18.31 -8.66
CA GLN A 43 -1.15 -17.07 -9.44
C GLN A 43 -2.41 -16.22 -9.28
N GLU A 44 -3.59 -16.84 -9.37
CA GLU A 44 -4.87 -16.17 -9.18
C GLU A 44 -4.96 -15.57 -7.77
N ARG A 45 -4.65 -16.37 -6.74
CA ARG A 45 -4.60 -15.89 -5.35
C ARG A 45 -3.61 -14.74 -5.16
N LEU A 46 -2.45 -14.79 -5.83
CA LEU A 46 -1.50 -13.68 -5.80
C LEU A 46 -2.05 -12.44 -6.49
N ALA A 47 -2.70 -12.58 -7.64
CA ALA A 47 -3.29 -11.45 -8.36
C ALA A 47 -4.38 -10.76 -7.51
N GLU A 48 -5.24 -11.55 -6.86
CA GLU A 48 -6.22 -11.03 -5.90
C GLU A 48 -5.57 -10.29 -4.73
N LEU A 49 -4.49 -10.85 -4.18
CA LEU A 49 -3.76 -10.23 -3.07
C LEU A 49 -3.12 -8.91 -3.49
N GLN A 50 -2.56 -8.83 -4.70
CA GLN A 50 -2.02 -7.59 -5.26
C GLN A 50 -3.11 -6.55 -5.50
N ALA A 51 -4.28 -6.96 -6.00
CA ALA A 51 -5.43 -6.08 -6.18
C ALA A 51 -5.87 -5.47 -4.84
N ARG A 52 -6.02 -6.29 -3.79
CA ARG A 52 -6.40 -5.83 -2.44
C ARG A 52 -5.37 -4.87 -1.82
N ILE A 53 -4.08 -5.12 -2.04
CA ILE A 53 -3.01 -4.20 -1.60
C ILE A 53 -3.17 -2.84 -2.30
N ARG A 54 -3.39 -2.85 -3.61
CA ARG A 54 -3.57 -1.63 -4.40
C ARG A 54 -4.80 -0.84 -3.97
N GLU A 55 -5.94 -1.51 -3.81
CA GLU A 55 -7.18 -0.90 -3.30
C GLU A 55 -6.96 -0.23 -1.94
N THR A 56 -6.30 -0.93 -1.01
CA THR A 56 -6.01 -0.40 0.32
C THR A 56 -5.10 0.82 0.25
N PHE A 57 -4.07 0.79 -0.61
CA PHE A 57 -3.19 1.94 -0.88
C PHE A 57 -3.94 3.14 -1.48
N ASP A 58 -4.84 2.89 -2.43
CA ASP A 58 -5.63 3.94 -3.08
C ASP A 58 -6.59 4.59 -2.08
N GLU A 59 -7.21 3.81 -1.19
CA GLU A 59 -8.03 4.34 -0.09
C GLU A 59 -7.22 5.21 0.88
N ILE A 60 -6.04 4.74 1.30
CA ILE A 60 -5.11 5.51 2.14
C ILE A 60 -4.75 6.83 1.44
N ARG A 61 -4.42 6.77 0.14
CA ARG A 61 -4.09 7.95 -0.67
C ARG A 61 -5.28 8.91 -0.80
N MET A 62 -6.51 8.41 -0.83
CA MET A 62 -7.71 9.25 -0.89
C MET A 62 -7.93 9.99 0.44
N ILE A 63 -7.71 9.32 1.57
CA ILE A 63 -7.73 9.95 2.89
C ILE A 63 -6.58 10.97 2.99
N ASP A 64 -5.35 10.57 2.70
CA ASP A 64 -4.19 11.47 2.68
C ASP A 64 -4.44 12.69 1.78
N ARG A 65 -5.03 12.50 0.59
CA ARG A 65 -5.41 13.61 -0.30
C ARG A 65 -6.47 14.54 0.29
N LYS A 66 -7.47 13.98 0.97
CA LYS A 66 -8.54 14.72 1.65
C LYS A 66 -7.97 15.55 2.81
N TYR A 67 -6.86 15.11 3.41
CA TYR A 67 -6.21 15.76 4.56
C TYR A 67 -4.84 16.41 4.27
N LYS A 68 -4.36 16.45 3.01
CA LYS A 68 -3.15 17.17 2.57
C LYS A 68 -3.10 18.55 3.24
N ILE A 69 -2.15 18.92 4.10
CA ILE A 69 -0.72 18.60 4.20
C ILE A 69 -0.04 18.70 2.82
N PRO A 70 0.73 19.77 2.55
CA PRO A 70 1.33 20.01 1.25
C PRO A 70 2.16 18.79 0.81
N PRO A 71 2.23 18.49 -0.50
CA PRO A 71 3.15 17.46 -0.98
C PRO A 71 4.53 17.76 -0.38
N LEU A 72 5.17 16.75 0.21
CA LEU A 72 6.60 16.82 0.50
C LEU A 72 7.25 17.29 -0.80
N ARG A 73 7.65 18.56 -0.83
CA ARG A 73 8.52 19.06 -1.87
C ARG A 73 9.75 18.17 -1.73
N MET A 74 9.89 17.20 -2.62
CA MET A 74 11.18 16.61 -2.89
C MET A 74 12.08 17.82 -3.12
N HIS A 75 13.08 17.96 -2.26
CA HIS A 75 14.04 19.04 -2.28
C HIS A 75 14.27 19.48 -3.73
N GLU A 76 13.86 20.71 -4.05
CA GLU A 76 14.47 21.38 -5.19
C GLU A 76 15.94 21.44 -4.84
N ASP A 77 16.72 20.62 -5.54
CA ASP A 77 18.16 20.55 -5.42
C ASP A 77 18.69 21.97 -5.70
N PRO A 78 19.28 22.68 -4.73
CA PRO A 78 19.78 24.04 -4.96
C PRO A 78 21.00 24.08 -5.89
N THR A 79 21.41 22.92 -6.43
CA THR A 79 22.48 22.80 -7.42
C THR A 79 22.00 22.73 -8.88
N ALA A 80 20.70 22.82 -9.13
CA ALA A 80 20.14 22.86 -10.50
C ALA A 80 20.17 24.27 -11.15
N GLN A 81 21.10 25.13 -10.76
CA GLN A 81 21.45 26.33 -11.52
C GLN A 81 22.91 26.22 -11.98
N ALA A 82 23.05 26.11 -13.29
CA ALA A 82 24.28 26.33 -14.04
C ALA A 82 24.74 27.79 -13.96
#